data_AF-A0A935NN50-F1
#
_entry.id   AF-A0A935NN50-F1
#
_cell.length_a   1.000
_cell.length_b   1.000
_cell.length_c   1.000
_cell.angle_alpha   90.00
_cell.angle_beta   90.00
_cell.angle_gamma   90.00
#
_symmetry.space_group_name_H-M   'P 1'
#
loop_
_entity.id
_entity.type
_entity.pdbx_description
1 polymer ?
#
loop_
_entity_poly.entity_id
_entity_poly.type
_entity_poly.pdbx_seq_one_letter_code
_entity_poly.pdbx_strand_id
1 'polypeptide(L)'
;MSLRERQDGPNEGPLGLNISRFDERQRRQRLVLPHAAGCWDYAPLVDLVVREPGADQFRFAGRTVAEHLALLRRRADPGVDRFIAWFERNLTPHLPALARRRRTPDNHYCIEVAPLPLVAALPQLVRSVGPNRATPEQWLSSLQALTEKGTKREELILSGVLSRLERAPQDAKLTRAQVLRMVDLSHVLPKLVCESRFGFAAKSGWRECCDRLPASDKKRRRLHGVGHGMAHVRFRHRSLGWAVARTRFSDLLVEQRDWWIVLDEKGRLIDTAKSGFASPDEAIEFAELQMAKQFLAWGKHQATVKWERFSLPGGDDYRELLIQLDDWPLTYHPRHFRTRNVLAHVRSSIRLNADGRRVLFLDEIQSDWHADLHAQARGVAADAKNGKVAEAPFAKDWPLLTVKIMVWWAQRCGADGLSWSSADLQEARWDGYGPPGLLYRKLLPDAAMALAKALPITAGSARLRVRTGTKAVCLGTRGWEVRNQNGCAVTKPFDHRGQAERFADLTGEFADVDMPALWLDGLGTITAVPLYGTGAAERWTEKAAPGSR
;
A
#
# COMPACT_ATOMS: atom_id res chain seq x y z
N MET A 1 17.55 -1.26 -15.85
CA MET A 1 18.06 -1.03 -17.22
C MET A 1 17.58 0.35 -17.64
N SER A 2 18.45 1.35 -17.59
CA SER A 2 18.16 2.70 -18.10
C SER A 2 18.59 2.70 -19.55
N LEU A 3 17.63 2.88 -20.47
CA LEU A 3 17.91 2.94 -21.91
C LEU A 3 18.21 4.40 -22.25
N ARG A 4 19.37 4.64 -22.87
CA ARG A 4 19.97 5.96 -22.99
C ARG A 4 20.24 6.27 -24.46
N GLU A 5 19.65 7.34 -24.99
CA GLU A 5 20.18 8.07 -26.14
C GLU A 5 19.51 9.44 -26.28
N ARG A 6 20.24 10.44 -26.80
CA ARG A 6 19.78 11.83 -26.99
C ARG A 6 18.73 11.91 -28.10
N GLN A 7 17.67 12.70 -27.87
CA GLN A 7 16.89 13.29 -28.95
C GLN A 7 16.47 14.72 -28.57
N ASP A 8 16.75 15.67 -29.45
CA ASP A 8 16.37 17.08 -29.31
C ASP A 8 14.97 17.31 -29.91
N GLY A 9 14.01 17.62 -29.04
CA GLY A 9 12.73 18.24 -29.40
C GLY A 9 12.77 19.73 -29.02
N PRO A 10 12.04 20.62 -29.71
CA PRO A 10 12.25 22.08 -29.62
C PRO A 10 11.98 22.71 -28.24
N ASN A 11 11.54 21.97 -27.23
CA ASN A 11 11.32 22.47 -25.87
C ASN A 11 11.41 21.42 -24.73
N GLU A 12 11.77 20.17 -25.01
CA GLU A 12 11.88 19.11 -23.99
C GLU A 12 13.29 18.51 -24.08
N GLY A 13 14.02 18.41 -22.95
CA GLY A 13 15.39 17.86 -22.91
C GLY A 13 15.45 16.39 -23.37
N PRO A 14 16.65 15.78 -23.47
CA PRO A 14 16.80 14.45 -24.05
C PRO A 14 15.91 13.40 -23.38
N LEU A 15 15.05 12.77 -24.20
CA LEU A 15 14.13 11.71 -23.80
C LEU A 15 14.87 10.38 -23.59
N GLY A 16 14.35 9.54 -22.70
CA GLY A 16 14.83 8.18 -22.46
C GLY A 16 13.70 7.25 -22.04
N LEU A 17 14.00 5.96 -21.95
CA LEU A 17 13.06 4.93 -21.51
C LEU A 17 13.49 4.32 -20.18
N ASN A 18 12.51 4.09 -19.29
CA ASN A 18 12.72 3.42 -18.01
C ASN A 18 11.73 2.27 -17.82
N ILE A 19 12.24 1.13 -17.37
CA ILE A 19 11.46 -0.09 -17.12
C ILE A 19 11.45 -0.49 -15.64
N SER A 20 11.89 0.37 -14.73
CA SER A 20 11.88 0.07 -13.29
C SER A 20 10.47 -0.25 -12.78
N ARG A 21 9.43 0.35 -13.40
CA ARG A 21 8.01 0.18 -13.06
C ARG A 21 7.29 -0.89 -13.85
N PHE A 22 7.98 -1.58 -14.74
CA PHE A 22 7.39 -2.51 -15.67
C PHE A 22 6.46 -3.53 -14.99
N ASP A 23 6.99 -4.29 -14.03
CA ASP A 23 6.22 -5.37 -13.41
C ASP A 23 5.09 -4.82 -12.53
N GLU A 24 5.30 -3.68 -11.87
CA GLU A 24 4.26 -3.03 -11.06
C GLU A 24 3.10 -2.52 -11.92
N ARG A 25 3.40 -1.88 -13.06
CA ARG A 25 2.38 -1.43 -14.02
C ARG A 25 1.64 -2.62 -14.63
N GLN A 26 2.35 -3.68 -15.00
CA GLN A 26 1.74 -4.87 -15.56
C GLN A 26 0.74 -5.49 -14.59
N ARG A 27 1.10 -5.55 -13.30
CA ARG A 27 0.20 -6.06 -12.25
C ARG A 27 -0.97 -5.14 -11.97
N ARG A 28 -0.74 -3.82 -11.85
CA ARG A 28 -1.80 -2.81 -11.64
C ARG A 28 -2.81 -2.80 -12.79
N GLN A 29 -2.33 -2.84 -14.03
CA GLN A 29 -3.16 -2.87 -15.25
C GLN A 29 -3.72 -4.26 -15.56
N ARG A 30 -3.23 -5.31 -14.88
CA ARG A 30 -3.50 -6.73 -15.19
C ARG A 30 -3.27 -7.07 -16.66
N LEU A 31 -2.25 -6.45 -17.24
CA LEU A 31 -1.94 -6.59 -18.65
C LEU A 31 -1.31 -7.97 -18.90
N VAL A 32 -2.03 -8.82 -19.62
CA VAL A 32 -1.50 -10.11 -20.11
C VAL A 32 -0.87 -9.87 -21.47
N LEU A 33 0.42 -10.19 -21.57
CA LEU A 33 1.17 -9.99 -22.81
C LEU A 33 0.97 -11.18 -23.78
N PRO A 34 0.77 -10.93 -25.08
CA PRO A 34 0.63 -11.99 -26.08
C PRO A 34 1.93 -12.78 -26.28
N HIS A 35 1.83 -13.95 -26.92
CA HIS A 35 3.01 -14.80 -27.17
C HIS A 35 4.03 -14.13 -28.11
N ALA A 36 3.57 -13.32 -29.06
CA ALA A 36 4.39 -12.57 -30.01
C ALA A 36 4.35 -11.07 -29.69
N ALA A 37 4.60 -10.69 -28.44
CA ALA A 37 4.56 -9.30 -28.00
C ALA A 37 5.63 -8.44 -28.69
N GLY A 38 5.21 -7.38 -29.37
CA GLY A 38 6.06 -6.39 -30.03
C GLY A 38 6.31 -5.15 -29.16
N CYS A 39 6.98 -4.14 -29.72
CA CYS A 39 7.31 -2.90 -28.99
C CYS A 39 6.08 -2.23 -28.37
N TRP A 40 4.97 -2.18 -29.10
CA TRP A 40 3.77 -1.47 -28.68
C TRP A 40 2.94 -2.20 -27.63
N ASP A 41 3.07 -3.53 -27.52
CA ASP A 41 2.48 -4.29 -26.39
C ASP A 41 3.14 -3.93 -25.06
N TYR A 42 4.43 -3.56 -25.10
CA TYR A 42 5.18 -3.11 -23.93
C TYR A 42 5.03 -1.60 -23.65
N ALA A 43 4.58 -0.79 -24.60
CA ALA A 43 4.50 0.67 -24.46
C ALA A 43 3.70 1.15 -23.22
N PRO A 44 2.61 0.49 -22.77
CA PRO A 44 1.90 0.85 -21.54
C PRO A 44 2.69 0.57 -20.24
N LEU A 45 3.77 -0.21 -20.33
CA LEU A 45 4.60 -0.66 -19.21
C LEU A 45 5.95 0.06 -19.15
N VAL A 46 6.30 0.80 -20.20
CA VAL A 46 7.56 1.54 -20.32
C VAL A 46 7.32 3.02 -20.02
N ASP A 47 8.08 3.54 -19.08
CA ASP A 47 8.02 4.95 -18.70
C ASP A 47 8.87 5.82 -19.61
N LEU A 48 8.35 7.00 -19.93
CA LEU A 48 9.13 8.06 -20.53
C LEU A 48 9.85 8.84 -19.42
N VAL A 49 11.16 9.04 -19.61
CA VAL A 49 11.97 9.86 -18.72
C VAL A 49 12.62 11.00 -19.48
N VAL A 50 12.80 12.14 -18.84
CA VAL A 50 13.43 13.33 -19.41
C VAL A 50 14.68 13.63 -18.62
N ARG A 51 15.80 13.91 -19.30
CA ARG A 51 16.98 14.47 -18.65
C ARG A 51 16.99 15.98 -18.81
N GLU A 52 17.06 16.64 -17.67
CA GLU A 52 17.17 18.08 -17.56
C GLU A 52 18.66 18.50 -17.60
N PRO A 53 19.07 19.45 -18.47
CA PRO A 53 20.44 19.99 -18.46
C PRO A 53 20.89 20.50 -17.08
N GLY A 54 21.98 19.96 -16.54
CA GLY A 54 22.45 20.25 -15.17
C GLY A 54 21.93 19.27 -14.11
N ALA A 55 20.97 18.41 -14.45
CA ALA A 55 20.62 17.25 -13.65
C ALA A 55 21.46 16.04 -14.09
N ASP A 56 22.11 15.41 -13.11
CA ASP A 56 22.85 14.15 -13.33
C ASP A 56 21.94 12.95 -13.59
N GLN A 57 20.62 13.10 -13.37
CA GLN A 57 19.65 12.01 -13.39
C GLN A 57 18.44 12.31 -14.29
N PHE A 58 17.96 11.26 -14.96
CA PHE A 58 16.69 11.28 -15.70
C PHE A 58 15.52 11.30 -14.72
N ARG A 59 14.54 12.18 -14.95
CA ARG A 59 13.31 12.27 -14.16
C ARG A 59 12.15 11.66 -14.92
N PHE A 60 11.21 11.05 -14.20
CA PHE A 60 9.99 10.53 -14.80
C PHE A 60 9.15 11.66 -15.40
N ALA A 61 8.71 11.50 -16.65
CA ALA A 61 7.95 12.52 -17.37
C ALA A 61 6.45 12.54 -17.00
N GLY A 62 6.04 11.79 -15.98
CA GLY A 62 4.64 11.65 -15.56
C GLY A 62 3.78 10.78 -16.47
N ARG A 63 4.38 10.10 -17.46
CA ARG A 63 3.65 9.33 -18.49
C ARG A 63 4.45 8.15 -19.03
N THR A 64 3.73 7.11 -19.41
CA THR A 64 4.24 5.98 -20.20
C THR A 64 4.39 6.35 -21.67
N VAL A 65 5.09 5.51 -22.44
CA VAL A 65 5.21 5.68 -23.89
C VAL A 65 3.83 5.68 -24.56
N ALA A 66 2.93 4.76 -24.15
CA ALA A 66 1.59 4.69 -24.69
C ALA A 66 0.77 5.96 -24.42
N GLU A 67 0.84 6.49 -23.20
CA GLU A 67 0.17 7.74 -22.81
C GLU A 67 0.73 8.96 -23.55
N HIS A 68 2.05 9.01 -23.74
CA HIS A 68 2.68 10.09 -24.51
C HIS A 68 2.27 10.07 -25.98
N LEU A 69 2.27 8.89 -26.61
CA LEU A 69 1.80 8.76 -27.99
C LEU A 69 0.33 9.19 -28.13
N ALA A 70 -0.53 8.77 -27.18
CA ALA A 70 -1.93 9.19 -27.17
C ALA A 70 -2.06 10.72 -27.05
N LEU A 71 -1.21 11.38 -26.25
CA LEU A 71 -1.16 12.83 -26.13
C LEU A 71 -0.73 13.51 -27.44
N LEU A 72 0.34 13.04 -28.08
CA LEU A 72 0.83 13.60 -29.35
C LEU A 72 -0.23 13.48 -30.45
N ARG A 73 -0.91 12.32 -30.53
CA ARG A 73 -2.02 12.10 -31.47
C ARG A 73 -3.18 13.05 -31.21
N ARG A 74 -3.59 13.23 -29.94
CA ARG A 74 -4.65 14.17 -29.56
C ARG A 74 -4.32 15.62 -29.93
N ARG A 75 -3.04 15.98 -29.94
CA ARG A 75 -2.56 17.32 -30.30
C ARG A 75 -2.28 17.51 -31.79
N ALA A 76 -2.45 16.47 -32.61
CA ALA A 76 -2.03 16.45 -34.01
C ALA A 76 -0.57 16.92 -34.19
N ASP A 77 0.32 16.46 -33.29
CA ASP A 77 1.72 16.88 -33.29
C ASP A 77 2.45 16.31 -34.52
N PRO A 78 3.17 17.13 -35.31
CA PRO A 78 3.89 16.65 -36.50
C PRO A 78 5.06 15.70 -36.15
N GLY A 79 5.46 15.62 -34.87
CA GLY A 79 6.48 14.71 -34.37
C GLY A 79 6.03 13.29 -34.05
N VAL A 80 4.75 12.93 -34.25
CA VAL A 80 4.21 11.60 -33.91
C VAL A 80 5.02 10.47 -34.57
N ASP A 81 5.25 10.53 -35.88
CA ASP A 81 5.96 9.47 -36.60
C ASP A 81 7.42 9.37 -36.18
N ARG A 82 8.04 10.53 -35.90
CA ARG A 82 9.41 10.59 -35.36
C ARG A 82 9.50 9.93 -33.99
N PHE A 83 8.50 10.14 -33.14
CA PHE A 83 8.44 9.52 -31.81
C PHE A 83 8.22 8.01 -31.90
N ILE A 84 7.33 7.55 -32.79
CA ILE A 84 7.11 6.12 -33.06
C ILE A 84 8.42 5.44 -33.48
N ALA A 85 9.08 5.97 -34.51
CA ALA A 85 10.35 5.43 -35.00
C ALA A 85 11.47 5.47 -33.94
N TRP A 86 11.50 6.52 -33.12
CA TRP A 86 12.43 6.61 -31.99
C TRP A 86 12.16 5.51 -30.97
N PHE A 87 10.92 5.31 -30.54
CA PHE A 87 10.58 4.31 -29.54
C PHE A 87 10.91 2.89 -30.01
N GLU A 88 10.50 2.55 -31.24
CA GLU A 88 10.77 1.23 -31.83
C GLU A 88 12.27 0.97 -31.92
N ARG A 89 13.06 1.94 -32.42
CA ARG A 89 14.53 1.83 -32.49
C ARG A 89 15.16 1.61 -31.12
N ASN A 90 14.69 2.32 -30.09
CA ASN A 90 15.27 2.24 -28.75
C ASN A 90 14.84 1.00 -27.98
N LEU A 91 13.64 0.45 -28.23
CA LEU A 91 13.15 -0.72 -27.50
C LEU A 91 13.52 -2.05 -28.17
N THR A 92 13.65 -2.08 -29.51
CA THR A 92 13.93 -3.31 -30.29
C THR A 92 15.11 -4.12 -29.76
N PRO A 93 16.28 -3.54 -29.44
CA PRO A 93 17.42 -4.30 -28.89
C PRO A 93 17.12 -5.00 -27.56
N HIS A 94 16.07 -4.58 -26.85
CA HIS A 94 15.70 -5.08 -25.53
C HIS A 94 14.51 -6.02 -25.52
N LEU A 95 13.85 -6.23 -26.68
CA LEU A 95 12.74 -7.17 -26.80
C LEU A 95 13.10 -8.60 -26.32
N PRO A 96 14.28 -9.18 -26.62
CA PRO A 96 14.62 -10.52 -26.13
C PRO A 96 14.68 -10.59 -24.60
N ALA A 97 15.11 -9.53 -23.93
CA ALA A 97 15.15 -9.46 -22.47
C ALA A 97 13.76 -9.28 -21.87
N LEU A 98 12.90 -8.47 -22.51
CA LEU A 98 11.50 -8.29 -22.10
C LEU A 98 10.67 -9.56 -22.30
N ALA A 99 10.90 -10.30 -23.38
CA ALA A 99 10.22 -11.57 -23.67
C ALA A 99 10.49 -12.67 -22.62
N ARG A 100 11.59 -12.58 -21.87
CA ARG A 100 11.89 -13.48 -20.73
C ARG A 100 11.08 -13.16 -19.47
N ARG A 101 10.43 -11.99 -19.39
CA ARG A 101 9.59 -11.63 -18.26
C ARG A 101 8.29 -12.42 -18.26
N ARG A 102 7.58 -12.43 -17.12
CA ARG A 102 6.30 -13.13 -17.00
C ARG A 102 5.27 -12.45 -17.90
N ARG A 103 4.63 -13.24 -18.78
CA ARG A 103 3.53 -12.79 -19.64
C ARG A 103 2.27 -12.47 -18.85
N THR A 104 1.97 -13.30 -17.85
CA THR A 104 0.86 -13.10 -16.92
C THR A 104 1.38 -12.45 -15.64
N PRO A 105 0.78 -11.35 -15.19
CA PRO A 105 1.21 -10.67 -13.97
C PRO A 105 0.98 -11.54 -12.73
N ASP A 106 1.86 -11.39 -11.72
CA ASP A 106 1.58 -11.90 -10.36
C ASP A 106 0.35 -11.19 -9.80
N ASN A 107 -0.46 -11.92 -9.05
CA ASN A 107 -1.69 -11.42 -8.44
C ASN A 107 -1.43 -10.61 -7.16
N HIS A 108 -0.17 -10.37 -6.80
CA HIS A 108 0.21 -9.51 -5.68
C HIS A 108 0.70 -8.14 -6.18
N TYR A 109 -0.05 -7.08 -5.88
CA TYR A 109 0.23 -5.72 -6.32
C TYR A 109 -0.15 -4.69 -5.28
N CYS A 110 0.12 -3.43 -5.57
CA CYS A 110 -0.13 -2.32 -4.67
C CYS A 110 -1.30 -1.48 -5.20
N ILE A 111 -2.26 -1.17 -4.33
CA ILE A 111 -3.44 -0.34 -4.63
C ILE A 111 -3.45 0.93 -3.80
N GLU A 112 -3.96 2.00 -4.39
CA GLU A 112 -4.22 3.23 -3.65
C GLU A 112 -5.44 3.03 -2.72
N VAL A 113 -5.23 3.29 -1.43
CA VAL A 113 -6.26 3.14 -0.40
C VAL A 113 -7.19 4.35 -0.43
N ALA A 114 -6.61 5.54 -0.53
CA ALA A 114 -7.33 6.80 -0.66
C ALA A 114 -6.41 7.89 -1.23
N PRO A 115 -6.96 8.83 -2.03
CA PRO A 115 -6.20 9.96 -2.52
C PRO A 115 -5.82 10.89 -1.38
N LEU A 116 -4.52 11.11 -1.22
CA LEU A 116 -4.00 12.01 -0.21
C LEU A 116 -4.26 13.47 -0.61
N PRO A 117 -4.83 14.31 0.27
CA PRO A 117 -5.09 15.71 -0.03
C PRO A 117 -3.82 16.56 0.16
N LEU A 118 -2.67 16.10 -0.35
CA LEU A 118 -1.40 16.78 -0.14
C LEU A 118 -1.27 18.01 -1.04
N VAL A 119 -0.84 19.12 -0.44
CA VAL A 119 -0.75 20.42 -1.11
C VAL A 119 0.65 21.00 -1.00
N ALA A 120 1.28 21.25 -2.15
CA ALA A 120 2.55 21.95 -2.26
C ALA A 120 2.37 23.46 -2.04
N ALA A 121 3.30 24.09 -1.30
CA ALA A 121 3.24 25.51 -1.00
C ALA A 121 3.70 26.37 -2.20
N LEU A 122 4.66 25.88 -2.98
CA LEU A 122 5.29 26.62 -4.06
C LEU A 122 4.27 27.12 -5.12
N PRO A 123 3.39 26.28 -5.70
CA PRO A 123 2.41 26.76 -6.67
C PRO A 123 1.46 27.84 -6.11
N GLN A 124 1.09 27.73 -4.83
CA GLN A 124 0.21 28.70 -4.18
C GLN A 124 0.92 30.04 -3.95
N LEU A 125 2.17 30.01 -3.49
CA LEU A 125 2.97 31.21 -3.24
C LEU A 125 3.36 31.93 -4.54
N VAL A 126 3.62 31.19 -5.62
CA VAL A 126 3.82 31.78 -6.96
C VAL A 126 2.56 32.49 -7.44
N ARG A 127 1.37 31.96 -7.11
CA ARG A 127 0.08 32.61 -7.46
C ARG A 127 -0.16 33.90 -6.67
N SER A 128 0.16 33.91 -5.38
CA SER A 128 -0.15 35.04 -4.49
C SER A 128 0.89 36.16 -4.53
N VAL A 129 2.19 35.83 -4.55
CA VAL A 129 3.28 36.80 -4.36
C VAL A 129 4.18 36.92 -5.60
N GLY A 130 4.13 35.95 -6.53
CA GLY A 130 4.97 35.98 -7.73
C GLY A 130 4.62 37.12 -8.69
N PRO A 131 5.59 37.65 -9.46
CA PRO A 131 5.33 38.68 -10.47
C PRO A 131 4.28 38.22 -11.50
N ASN A 132 3.55 39.17 -12.11
CA ASN A 132 2.59 38.82 -13.18
C ASN A 132 3.32 38.41 -14.47
N ARG A 133 4.38 39.14 -14.80
CA ARG A 133 5.23 38.94 -15.98
C ARG A 133 6.62 39.52 -15.73
N ALA A 134 7.66 38.71 -15.89
CA ALA A 134 9.04 39.09 -15.56
C ALA A 134 10.04 38.29 -16.42
N THR A 135 11.30 38.73 -16.44
CA THR A 135 12.40 37.97 -17.08
C THR A 135 12.72 36.71 -16.26
N PRO A 136 13.39 35.68 -16.83
CA PRO A 136 13.73 34.48 -16.09
C PRO A 136 14.62 34.77 -14.87
N GLU A 137 15.55 35.72 -14.97
CA GLU A 137 16.40 36.17 -13.86
C GLU A 137 15.58 36.77 -12.70
N GLN A 138 14.61 37.64 -13.01
CA GLN A 138 13.71 38.21 -12.00
C GLN A 138 12.85 37.14 -11.34
N TRP A 139 12.41 36.14 -12.12
CA TRP A 139 11.69 34.98 -11.59
C TRP A 139 12.57 34.13 -10.68
N LEU A 140 13.83 33.85 -11.04
CA LEU A 140 14.77 33.11 -10.22
C LEU A 140 14.98 33.78 -8.86
N SER A 141 15.26 35.08 -8.86
CA SER A 141 15.40 35.88 -7.62
C SER A 141 14.12 35.83 -6.78
N SER A 142 12.96 36.03 -7.41
CA SER A 142 11.66 35.99 -6.73
C SER A 142 11.39 34.62 -6.08
N LEU A 143 11.68 33.52 -6.79
CA LEU A 143 11.46 32.16 -6.30
C LEU A 143 12.42 31.78 -5.18
N GLN A 144 13.67 32.23 -5.24
CA GLN A 144 14.63 32.04 -4.15
C GLN A 144 14.16 32.78 -2.89
N ALA A 145 13.65 34.01 -3.03
CA ALA A 145 13.07 34.78 -1.92
C ALA A 145 11.81 34.14 -1.30
N LEU A 146 11.09 33.26 -2.02
CA LEU A 146 9.97 32.52 -1.45
C LEU A 146 10.40 31.49 -0.39
N THR A 147 11.68 31.15 -0.31
CA THR A 147 12.19 30.27 0.76
C THR A 147 12.11 30.93 2.13
N GLU A 148 12.30 32.24 2.19
CA GLU A 148 12.11 33.05 3.41
C GLU A 148 10.63 33.18 3.80
N LYS A 149 9.72 33.06 2.83
CA LYS A 149 8.26 33.17 3.00
C LYS A 149 7.55 31.83 3.25
N GLY A 150 8.30 30.77 3.56
CA GLY A 150 7.76 29.49 3.99
C GLY A 150 7.78 28.36 2.95
N THR A 151 8.38 28.55 1.77
CA THR A 151 8.67 27.41 0.86
C THR A 151 9.90 26.66 1.34
N LYS A 152 9.85 25.33 1.46
CA LYS A 152 11.08 24.57 1.73
C LYS A 152 12.01 24.64 0.54
N ARG A 153 13.31 24.83 0.79
CA ARG A 153 14.35 24.78 -0.25
C ARG A 153 14.31 23.46 -1.03
N GLU A 154 14.03 22.35 -0.35
CA GLU A 154 13.88 21.04 -0.98
C GLU A 154 12.72 21.02 -2.00
N GLU A 155 11.55 21.56 -1.65
CA GLU A 155 10.41 21.67 -2.56
C GLU A 155 10.75 22.47 -3.82
N LEU A 156 11.45 23.59 -3.65
CA LEU A 156 11.89 24.43 -4.77
C LEU A 156 12.86 23.69 -5.70
N ILE A 157 13.83 22.96 -5.15
CA ILE A 157 14.79 22.17 -5.94
C ILE A 157 14.08 21.01 -6.66
N LEU A 158 13.23 20.28 -5.96
CA LEU A 158 12.54 19.12 -6.51
C LEU A 158 11.54 19.52 -7.60
N SER A 159 10.93 20.70 -7.50
CA SER A 159 10.02 21.22 -8.53
C SER A 159 10.61 21.32 -9.95
N GLY A 160 11.96 21.43 -10.05
CA GLY A 160 12.67 21.63 -11.32
C GLY A 160 12.48 23.01 -11.94
N VAL A 161 11.73 23.93 -11.29
CA VAL A 161 11.40 25.24 -11.87
C VAL A 161 12.64 26.11 -12.10
N LEU A 162 13.63 26.04 -11.20
CA LEU A 162 14.85 26.84 -11.30
C LEU A 162 15.64 26.46 -12.56
N SER A 163 15.89 25.16 -12.76
CA SER A 163 16.62 24.65 -13.91
C SER A 163 15.89 24.89 -15.23
N ARG A 164 14.56 24.98 -15.23
CA ARG A 164 13.76 25.34 -16.42
C ARG A 164 13.82 26.83 -16.74
N LEU A 165 13.84 27.70 -15.72
CA LEU A 165 14.01 29.13 -15.89
C LEU A 165 15.41 29.51 -16.39
N GLU A 166 16.45 28.83 -15.91
CA GLU A 166 17.83 29.02 -16.39
C GLU A 166 17.97 28.72 -17.90
N ARG A 167 17.15 27.81 -18.43
CA ARG A 167 17.13 27.45 -19.87
C ARG A 167 16.19 28.30 -20.72
N ALA A 168 15.30 29.06 -20.09
CA ALA A 168 14.40 29.93 -20.83
C ALA A 168 15.21 31.04 -21.50
N PRO A 169 14.76 31.54 -22.67
CA PRO A 169 15.40 32.71 -23.29
C PRO A 169 15.40 33.88 -22.30
N GLN A 170 16.59 34.41 -21.96
CA GLN A 170 16.76 35.38 -20.87
C GLN A 170 16.10 36.74 -21.17
N ASP A 171 15.90 37.04 -22.46
CA ASP A 171 15.16 38.18 -22.98
C ASP A 171 13.64 37.96 -22.97
N ALA A 172 13.16 36.73 -22.83
CA ALA A 172 11.74 36.43 -22.85
C ALA A 172 11.03 36.86 -21.55
N LYS A 173 9.91 37.56 -21.70
CA LYS A 173 9.05 37.91 -20.56
C LYS A 173 8.05 36.78 -20.26
N LEU A 174 8.37 35.97 -19.27
CA LEU A 174 7.55 34.85 -18.80
C LEU A 174 6.41 35.34 -17.91
N THR A 175 5.20 34.90 -18.23
CA THR A 175 3.99 35.10 -17.41
C THR A 175 3.97 34.14 -16.22
N ARG A 176 3.26 34.52 -15.17
CA ARG A 176 3.00 33.66 -14.01
C ARG A 176 2.47 32.27 -14.40
N ALA A 177 1.55 32.22 -15.37
CA ALA A 177 0.99 30.96 -15.86
C ALA A 177 2.04 30.07 -16.56
N GLN A 178 3.00 30.66 -17.28
CA GLN A 178 4.11 29.91 -17.87
C GLN A 178 5.02 29.33 -16.80
N VAL A 179 5.37 30.10 -15.76
CA VAL A 179 6.20 29.62 -14.66
C VAL A 179 5.50 28.53 -13.85
N LEU A 180 4.19 28.65 -13.60
CA LEU A 180 3.43 27.59 -12.92
C LEU A 180 3.41 26.28 -13.71
N ARG A 181 3.41 26.33 -15.05
CA ARG A 181 3.55 25.12 -15.90
C ARG A 181 4.96 24.52 -15.85
N MET A 182 5.96 25.29 -15.43
CA MET A 182 7.33 24.81 -15.20
C MET A 182 7.52 24.20 -13.81
N VAL A 183 6.51 24.18 -12.94
CA VAL A 183 6.57 23.51 -11.63
C VAL A 183 6.05 22.08 -11.78
N ASP A 184 6.91 21.08 -11.54
CA ASP A 184 6.51 19.68 -11.53
C ASP A 184 6.91 19.02 -10.21
N LEU A 185 5.90 18.66 -9.42
CA LEU A 185 6.05 18.00 -8.12
C LEU A 185 5.37 16.63 -8.11
N SER A 186 4.88 16.14 -9.26
CA SER A 186 4.14 14.87 -9.32
C SER A 186 4.92 13.68 -8.74
N HIS A 187 6.22 13.64 -8.99
CA HIS A 187 7.15 12.61 -8.52
C HIS A 187 7.47 12.65 -7.01
N VAL A 188 7.17 13.75 -6.31
CA VAL A 188 7.38 13.88 -4.85
C VAL A 188 6.08 13.79 -4.05
N LEU A 189 4.93 13.71 -4.71
CA LEU A 189 3.65 13.54 -4.04
C LEU A 189 3.45 12.06 -3.70
N PRO A 190 3.50 11.70 -2.40
CA PRO A 190 3.25 10.33 -1.99
C PRO A 190 1.79 9.94 -2.20
N LYS A 191 1.56 8.64 -2.35
CA LYS A 191 0.25 8.00 -2.33
C LYS A 191 0.13 7.13 -1.09
N LEU A 192 -1.08 7.08 -0.52
CA LEU A 192 -1.39 6.14 0.55
C LEU A 192 -1.89 4.84 -0.07
N VAL A 193 -1.10 3.79 0.07
CA VAL A 193 -1.30 2.54 -0.64
C VAL A 193 -1.22 1.35 0.30
N CYS A 194 -1.71 0.19 -0.14
CA CYS A 194 -1.49 -1.07 0.56
C CYS A 194 -1.16 -2.18 -0.43
N GLU A 195 -0.44 -3.19 0.05
CA GLU A 195 -0.28 -4.44 -0.71
C GLU A 195 -1.61 -5.19 -0.73
N SER A 196 -1.94 -5.72 -1.90
CA SER A 196 -3.24 -6.32 -2.18
C SER A 196 -3.11 -7.49 -3.15
N ARG A 197 -4.07 -8.41 -3.05
CA ARG A 197 -4.30 -9.46 -4.05
C ARG A 197 -5.69 -9.31 -4.66
N PHE A 198 -5.81 -9.55 -5.96
CA PHE A 198 -7.14 -9.68 -6.55
C PHE A 198 -7.69 -11.04 -6.18
N GLY A 199 -8.82 -11.07 -5.51
CA GLY A 199 -9.41 -12.33 -5.13
C GLY A 199 -10.90 -12.18 -4.94
N PHE A 200 -11.60 -13.28 -5.16
CA PHE A 200 -12.97 -13.39 -4.71
C PHE A 200 -12.95 -13.93 -3.27
N ALA A 201 -13.43 -13.13 -2.32
CA ALA A 201 -13.55 -13.54 -0.93
C ALA A 201 -14.84 -14.34 -0.77
N ALA A 202 -14.73 -15.68 -0.84
CA ALA A 202 -15.85 -16.57 -0.58
C ALA A 202 -16.04 -16.89 0.92
N LYS A 203 -15.20 -16.30 1.79
CA LYS A 203 -15.05 -16.64 3.22
C LYS A 203 -16.28 -16.39 4.09
N SER A 204 -17.32 -15.76 3.56
CA SER A 204 -18.50 -15.37 4.33
C SER A 204 -19.76 -15.73 3.55
N GLY A 205 -20.55 -16.65 4.10
CA GLY A 205 -21.82 -17.02 3.48
C GLY A 205 -22.32 -18.41 3.81
N TRP A 206 -21.62 -19.22 4.59
CA TRP A 206 -22.11 -20.54 4.98
C TRP A 206 -23.26 -20.45 6.00
N ARG A 207 -24.32 -21.19 5.73
CA ARG A 207 -25.43 -21.41 6.65
C ARG A 207 -25.46 -22.90 6.99
N GLU A 208 -25.48 -23.20 8.28
CA GLU A 208 -25.71 -24.57 8.74
C GLU A 208 -27.16 -25.00 8.45
N CYS A 209 -27.31 -26.22 7.94
CA CYS A 209 -28.59 -26.83 7.57
C CYS A 209 -28.54 -28.36 7.78
N CYS A 210 -29.63 -29.05 7.46
CA CYS A 210 -29.68 -30.51 7.52
C CYS A 210 -30.61 -31.05 6.42
N ASP A 211 -30.12 -31.04 5.18
CA ASP A 211 -30.90 -31.51 4.03
C ASP A 211 -30.42 -32.91 3.62
N ARG A 212 -31.33 -33.88 3.49
CA ARG A 212 -31.00 -35.22 3.00
C ARG A 212 -30.77 -35.19 1.49
N LEU A 213 -29.65 -35.74 1.03
CA LEU A 213 -29.40 -35.97 -0.39
C LEU A 213 -30.11 -37.26 -0.84
N PRO A 214 -31.07 -37.20 -1.78
CA PRO A 214 -31.77 -38.38 -2.25
C PRO A 214 -30.84 -39.37 -2.96
N ALA A 215 -31.03 -40.67 -2.74
CA ALA A 215 -30.19 -41.70 -3.36
C ALA A 215 -30.30 -41.75 -4.90
N SER A 216 -31.42 -41.29 -5.46
CA SER A 216 -31.67 -41.18 -6.90
C SER A 216 -30.74 -40.19 -7.62
N ASP A 217 -30.17 -39.22 -6.89
CA ASP A 217 -29.33 -38.16 -7.46
C ASP A 217 -27.84 -38.55 -7.58
N LYS A 218 -27.44 -39.74 -7.09
CA LYS A 218 -26.02 -40.16 -7.03
C LYS A 218 -25.33 -40.18 -8.40
N LYS A 219 -26.03 -40.64 -9.46
CA LYS A 219 -25.53 -40.63 -10.85
C LYS A 219 -25.32 -39.22 -11.39
N ARG A 220 -26.31 -38.35 -11.20
CA ARG A 220 -26.33 -36.97 -11.71
C ARG A 220 -25.28 -36.07 -11.05
N ARG A 221 -24.92 -36.37 -9.79
CA ARG A 221 -24.01 -35.59 -8.95
C ARG A 221 -22.57 -36.15 -8.89
N ARG A 222 -22.24 -37.17 -9.71
CA ARG A 222 -20.91 -37.85 -9.73
C ARG A 222 -20.50 -38.45 -8.38
N LEU A 223 -21.44 -38.96 -7.60
CA LEU A 223 -21.17 -39.59 -6.28
C LEU A 223 -20.83 -41.09 -6.39
N HIS A 224 -20.37 -41.56 -7.56
CA HIS A 224 -20.00 -42.96 -7.77
C HIS A 224 -18.72 -43.30 -6.99
N GLY A 225 -18.79 -44.27 -6.09
CA GLY A 225 -17.66 -44.68 -5.24
C GLY A 225 -17.55 -43.93 -3.91
N VAL A 226 -18.38 -42.90 -3.67
CA VAL A 226 -18.49 -42.23 -2.37
C VAL A 226 -19.47 -43.00 -1.50
N GLY A 227 -18.99 -43.72 -0.49
CA GLY A 227 -19.71 -44.31 0.65
C GLY A 227 -21.10 -44.94 0.39
N HIS A 228 -21.26 -46.21 0.72
CA HIS A 228 -22.56 -46.92 0.64
C HIS A 228 -23.66 -46.38 1.59
N GLY A 229 -23.50 -45.22 2.23
CA GLY A 229 -24.42 -44.63 3.21
C GLY A 229 -25.18 -43.36 2.78
N MET A 230 -26.01 -42.87 3.72
CA MET A 230 -26.77 -41.61 3.64
C MET A 230 -25.83 -40.39 3.61
N ALA A 231 -26.15 -39.41 2.75
CA ALA A 231 -25.45 -38.13 2.69
C ALA A 231 -26.39 -37.00 3.14
N HIS A 232 -25.93 -36.16 4.06
CA HIS A 232 -26.67 -34.99 4.54
C HIS A 232 -25.88 -33.72 4.24
N VAL A 233 -26.47 -32.77 3.52
CA VAL A 233 -25.92 -31.41 3.41
C VAL A 233 -26.02 -30.76 4.77
N ARG A 234 -24.87 -30.31 5.28
CA ARG A 234 -24.78 -29.63 6.58
C ARG A 234 -24.46 -28.16 6.45
N PHE A 235 -23.83 -27.75 5.36
CA PHE A 235 -23.55 -26.34 5.11
C PHE A 235 -23.95 -25.99 3.67
N ARG A 236 -24.63 -24.85 3.50
CA ARG A 236 -24.93 -24.28 2.18
C ARG A 236 -24.47 -22.84 2.13
N HIS A 237 -23.80 -22.47 1.06
CA HIS A 237 -23.42 -21.09 0.80
C HIS A 237 -24.65 -20.28 0.37
N ARG A 238 -25.00 -19.25 1.14
CA ARG A 238 -26.23 -18.44 1.03
C ARG A 238 -26.45 -17.87 -0.37
N SER A 239 -25.37 -17.47 -1.06
CA SER A 239 -25.46 -16.73 -2.31
C SER A 239 -24.92 -17.46 -3.54
N LEU A 240 -24.16 -18.54 -3.35
CA LEU A 240 -23.42 -19.19 -4.46
C LEU A 240 -23.94 -20.59 -4.76
N GLY A 241 -24.81 -21.15 -3.91
CA GLY A 241 -25.42 -22.46 -4.13
C GLY A 241 -24.52 -23.65 -3.82
N TRP A 242 -23.27 -23.40 -3.42
CA TRP A 242 -22.32 -24.43 -2.99
C TRP A 242 -22.75 -25.10 -1.70
N ALA A 243 -22.39 -26.37 -1.53
CA ALA A 243 -22.80 -27.15 -0.37
C ALA A 243 -21.68 -28.07 0.12
N VAL A 244 -21.60 -28.23 1.44
CA VAL A 244 -20.76 -29.23 2.09
C VAL A 244 -21.67 -30.28 2.71
N ALA A 245 -21.44 -31.54 2.35
CA ALA A 245 -22.24 -32.65 2.80
C ALA A 245 -21.41 -33.66 3.60
N ARG A 246 -22.01 -34.18 4.67
CA ARG A 246 -21.48 -35.29 5.46
C ARG A 246 -21.94 -36.60 4.85
N THR A 247 -21.00 -37.51 4.64
CA THR A 247 -21.22 -38.86 4.13
C THR A 247 -20.71 -39.88 5.14
N ARG A 248 -21.33 -41.07 5.16
CA ARG A 248 -20.88 -42.18 6.00
C ARG A 248 -20.44 -43.35 5.14
N PHE A 249 -19.28 -43.91 5.44
CA PHE A 249 -18.87 -45.22 4.94
C PHE A 249 -19.40 -46.30 5.89
N SER A 250 -19.93 -47.37 5.31
CA SER A 250 -20.41 -48.55 6.03
C SER A 250 -19.34 -49.64 6.03
N ASP A 251 -18.11 -49.28 6.40
CA ASP A 251 -17.02 -50.24 6.54
C ASP A 251 -16.67 -50.40 8.04
N LEU A 252 -16.56 -51.65 8.48
CA LEU A 252 -16.32 -52.02 9.88
C LEU A 252 -14.85 -51.83 10.28
N LEU A 253 -13.94 -51.65 9.32
CA LEU A 253 -12.49 -51.62 9.53
C LEU A 253 -11.87 -50.22 9.53
N VAL A 254 -12.66 -49.16 9.36
CA VAL A 254 -12.16 -47.77 9.32
C VAL A 254 -12.52 -47.03 10.61
N GLU A 255 -11.53 -46.51 11.32
CA GLU A 255 -11.72 -45.71 12.55
C GLU A 255 -12.53 -44.43 12.29
N GLN A 256 -12.39 -43.82 11.11
CA GLN A 256 -13.10 -42.60 10.71
C GLN A 256 -14.31 -42.92 9.82
N ARG A 257 -15.50 -42.92 10.41
CA ARG A 257 -16.77 -43.30 9.74
C ARG A 257 -17.42 -42.17 8.93
N ASP A 258 -17.11 -40.92 9.24
CA ASP A 258 -17.71 -39.74 8.64
C ASP A 258 -16.70 -38.96 7.80
N TRP A 259 -17.09 -38.62 6.57
CA TRP A 259 -16.29 -37.87 5.62
C TRP A 259 -17.09 -36.74 5.00
N TRP A 260 -16.42 -35.64 4.68
CA TRP A 260 -17.04 -34.43 4.17
C TRP A 260 -16.74 -34.25 2.69
N ILE A 261 -17.76 -33.94 1.91
CA ILE A 261 -17.64 -33.73 0.47
C ILE A 261 -18.12 -32.34 0.10
N VAL A 262 -17.56 -31.81 -0.98
CA VAL A 262 -17.90 -30.49 -1.50
C VAL A 262 -18.67 -30.62 -2.80
N LEU A 263 -19.80 -29.94 -2.86
CA LEU A 263 -20.69 -29.87 -4.01
C LEU A 263 -20.64 -28.45 -4.60
N ASP A 264 -20.48 -28.37 -5.92
CA ASP A 264 -20.51 -27.12 -6.70
C ASP A 264 -21.91 -26.46 -6.71
N GLU A 265 -22.06 -25.33 -7.40
CA GLU A 265 -23.34 -24.62 -7.50
C GLU A 265 -24.45 -25.43 -8.19
N LYS A 266 -24.08 -26.46 -8.96
CA LYS A 266 -24.99 -27.39 -9.64
C LYS A 266 -25.23 -28.65 -8.81
N GLY A 267 -24.63 -28.71 -7.62
CA GLY A 267 -24.73 -29.83 -6.70
C GLY A 267 -23.93 -31.05 -7.09
N ARG A 268 -22.91 -30.91 -7.96
CA ARG A 268 -22.01 -31.98 -8.40
C ARG A 268 -20.80 -32.05 -7.48
N LEU A 269 -20.33 -33.27 -7.22
CA LEU A 269 -19.10 -33.49 -6.48
C LEU A 269 -17.92 -32.84 -7.20
N ILE A 270 -17.15 -32.04 -6.49
CA ILE A 270 -15.85 -31.57 -6.95
C ILE A 270 -14.84 -32.66 -6.63
N ASP A 271 -14.20 -33.17 -7.67
CA ASP A 271 -13.27 -34.30 -7.61
C ASP A 271 -12.08 -33.95 -6.70
N THR A 272 -12.15 -34.45 -5.46
CA THR A 272 -11.03 -34.49 -4.53
C THR A 272 -10.38 -35.85 -4.74
N ALA A 273 -9.06 -35.88 -4.81
CA ALA A 273 -8.33 -37.13 -4.99
C ALA A 273 -8.72 -38.16 -3.90
N LYS A 274 -9.66 -39.05 -4.26
CA LYS A 274 -10.02 -40.36 -3.70
C LYS A 274 -10.74 -40.52 -2.34
N SER A 275 -11.03 -39.52 -1.50
CA SER A 275 -11.75 -39.83 -0.23
C SER A 275 -12.57 -38.73 0.49
N GLY A 276 -12.64 -37.50 0.00
CA GLY A 276 -13.29 -36.41 0.78
C GLY A 276 -12.43 -35.91 1.95
N PHE A 277 -12.97 -35.03 2.79
CA PHE A 277 -12.27 -34.35 3.88
C PHE A 277 -12.61 -34.95 5.25
N ALA A 278 -11.67 -34.87 6.20
CA ALA A 278 -11.81 -35.41 7.54
C ALA A 278 -12.70 -34.54 8.44
N SER A 279 -12.76 -33.23 8.15
CA SER A 279 -13.53 -32.24 8.91
C SER A 279 -14.45 -31.40 8.00
N PRO A 280 -15.53 -30.81 8.54
CA PRO A 280 -16.38 -29.89 7.78
C PRO A 280 -15.62 -28.62 7.36
N ASP A 281 -14.68 -28.17 8.19
CA ASP A 281 -13.93 -26.93 7.95
C ASP A 281 -12.94 -27.08 6.79
N GLU A 282 -12.23 -28.20 6.70
CA GLU A 282 -11.39 -28.53 5.54
C GLU A 282 -12.21 -28.52 4.23
N ALA A 283 -13.43 -29.05 4.29
CA ALA A 283 -14.34 -29.06 3.16
C ALA A 283 -14.85 -27.64 2.82
N ILE A 284 -15.14 -26.82 3.83
CA ILE A 284 -15.53 -25.41 3.65
C ILE A 284 -14.37 -24.61 3.05
N GLU A 285 -13.15 -24.74 3.57
CA GLU A 285 -11.96 -24.07 3.05
C GLU A 285 -11.67 -24.48 1.61
N PHE A 286 -11.79 -25.77 1.30
CA PHE A 286 -11.66 -26.24 -0.07
C PHE A 286 -12.78 -25.66 -0.96
N ALA A 287 -14.03 -25.67 -0.51
CA ALA A 287 -15.13 -25.06 -1.24
C ALA A 287 -14.89 -23.57 -1.51
N GLU A 288 -14.41 -22.83 -0.52
CA GLU A 288 -14.04 -21.42 -0.65
C GLU A 288 -12.89 -21.20 -1.61
N LEU A 289 -11.87 -22.07 -1.59
CA LEU A 289 -10.77 -22.05 -2.55
C LEU A 289 -11.27 -22.25 -3.98
N GLN A 290 -12.17 -23.18 -4.20
CA GLN A 290 -12.72 -23.45 -5.53
C GLN A 290 -13.69 -22.35 -5.98
N MET A 291 -14.53 -21.83 -5.09
CA MET A 291 -15.35 -20.63 -5.35
C MET A 291 -14.46 -19.44 -5.72
N ALA A 292 -13.37 -19.22 -4.99
CA ALA A 292 -12.43 -18.14 -5.28
C ALA A 292 -11.76 -18.29 -6.66
N LYS A 293 -11.48 -19.52 -7.11
CA LYS A 293 -10.99 -19.81 -8.46
C LYS A 293 -12.05 -19.56 -9.53
N GLN A 294 -13.27 -20.07 -9.32
CA GLN A 294 -14.37 -19.98 -10.28
C GLN A 294 -14.87 -18.55 -10.48
N PHE A 295 -15.00 -17.79 -9.40
CA PHE A 295 -15.49 -16.41 -9.41
C PHE A 295 -14.37 -15.37 -9.39
N LEU A 296 -13.15 -15.76 -9.74
CA LEU A 296 -12.00 -14.85 -9.77
C LEU A 296 -12.27 -13.61 -10.63
N ALA A 297 -12.98 -13.75 -11.75
CA ALA A 297 -13.38 -12.65 -12.62
C ALA A 297 -14.24 -11.57 -11.92
N TRP A 298 -14.98 -11.94 -10.87
CA TRP A 298 -15.78 -11.04 -10.04
C TRP A 298 -15.08 -10.68 -8.72
N GLY A 299 -13.78 -10.96 -8.62
CA GLY A 299 -12.98 -10.63 -7.46
C GLY A 299 -12.96 -9.13 -7.15
N LYS A 300 -12.50 -8.80 -5.95
CA LYS A 300 -12.17 -7.43 -5.53
C LYS A 300 -10.73 -7.37 -5.06
N HIS A 301 -10.21 -6.17 -4.93
CA HIS A 301 -8.92 -5.94 -4.29
C HIS A 301 -9.04 -6.28 -2.80
N GLN A 302 -8.22 -7.20 -2.31
CA GLN A 302 -8.15 -7.58 -0.90
C GLN A 302 -6.81 -7.14 -0.35
N ALA A 303 -6.79 -6.29 0.68
CA ALA A 303 -5.54 -5.91 1.33
C ALA A 303 -4.89 -7.15 1.95
N THR A 304 -3.58 -7.30 1.74
CA THR A 304 -2.80 -8.37 2.35
C THR A 304 -2.22 -7.89 3.67
N VAL A 305 -2.29 -8.74 4.70
CA VAL A 305 -1.65 -8.51 6.00
C VAL A 305 -0.52 -9.52 6.16
N LYS A 306 0.69 -9.03 6.39
CA LYS A 306 1.92 -9.82 6.54
C LYS A 306 2.44 -9.79 7.98
N TRP A 307 2.21 -8.71 8.70
CA TRP A 307 2.84 -8.36 9.95
C TRP A 307 1.87 -8.26 11.14
N GLU A 308 0.60 -8.61 10.96
CA GLU A 308 -0.44 -8.59 12.02
C GLU A 308 -0.05 -9.37 13.28
N ARG A 309 0.77 -10.42 13.17
CA ARG A 309 1.29 -11.18 14.33
C ARG A 309 2.14 -10.33 15.29
N PHE A 310 2.65 -9.21 14.80
CA PHE A 310 3.45 -8.24 15.52
C PHE A 310 2.63 -6.96 15.79
N SER A 311 1.32 -7.05 15.88
CA SER A 311 0.48 -5.99 16.45
C SER A 311 0.17 -6.29 17.91
N LEU A 312 -0.19 -5.24 18.66
CA LEU A 312 -0.80 -5.47 19.96
C LEU A 312 -2.12 -6.25 19.77
N PRO A 313 -2.47 -7.18 20.66
CA PRO A 313 -3.76 -7.86 20.63
C PRO A 313 -4.92 -6.88 20.94
N GLY A 314 -6.14 -7.23 20.54
CA GLY A 314 -7.37 -6.48 20.89
C GLY A 314 -7.67 -5.24 20.04
N GLY A 315 -7.04 -5.09 18.87
CA GLY A 315 -7.37 -4.05 17.90
C GLY A 315 -8.30 -4.57 16.80
N ASP A 316 -9.22 -3.73 16.34
CA ASP A 316 -10.09 -4.00 15.20
C ASP A 316 -9.50 -3.39 13.92
N ASP A 317 -9.93 -3.90 12.75
CA ASP A 317 -9.61 -3.34 11.44
C ASP A 317 -8.10 -3.09 11.25
N TYR A 318 -7.30 -4.14 11.48
CA TYR A 318 -5.86 -4.07 11.28
C TYR A 318 -5.51 -3.77 9.82
N ARG A 319 -4.64 -2.78 9.60
CA ARG A 319 -4.19 -2.35 8.28
C ARG A 319 -2.68 -2.10 8.25
N GLU A 320 -2.07 -2.54 7.16
CA GLU A 320 -0.70 -2.20 6.77
C GLU A 320 -0.76 -1.15 5.65
N LEU A 321 -0.41 0.08 6.01
CA LEU A 321 -0.46 1.24 5.14
C LEU A 321 0.96 1.62 4.72
N LEU A 322 1.13 1.91 3.44
CA LEU A 322 2.40 2.34 2.86
C LEU A 322 2.25 3.75 2.32
N ILE A 323 3.21 4.61 2.62
CA ILE A 323 3.35 5.92 1.99
C ILE A 323 4.35 5.73 0.85
N GLN A 324 3.85 5.65 -0.38
CA GLN A 324 4.64 5.30 -1.56
C GLN A 324 4.90 6.51 -2.45
N LEU A 325 6.14 6.68 -2.89
CA LEU A 325 6.51 7.59 -3.97
C LEU A 325 6.67 6.80 -5.27
N ASP A 326 5.55 6.39 -5.85
CA ASP A 326 5.57 5.51 -7.03
C ASP A 326 6.25 6.18 -8.22
N ASP A 327 6.05 7.50 -8.36
CA ASP A 327 6.60 8.34 -9.43
C ASP A 327 8.04 8.87 -9.16
N TRP A 328 8.66 8.50 -8.03
CA TRP A 328 10.06 8.89 -7.73
C TRP A 328 11.06 8.34 -8.77
N PRO A 329 12.02 9.16 -9.28
CA PRO A 329 12.90 8.75 -10.37
C PRO A 329 13.83 7.58 -10.05
N LEU A 330 14.33 7.53 -8.81
CA LEU A 330 15.19 6.45 -8.35
C LEU A 330 14.37 5.26 -7.88
N THR A 331 15.00 4.08 -7.90
CA THR A 331 14.35 2.84 -7.45
C THR A 331 14.96 2.38 -6.14
N TYR A 332 14.13 2.29 -5.12
CA TYR A 332 14.44 1.72 -3.81
C TYR A 332 13.54 0.50 -3.55
N HIS A 333 14.12 -0.60 -3.09
CA HIS A 333 13.40 -1.81 -2.73
C HIS A 333 13.48 -2.00 -1.21
N PRO A 334 12.37 -1.78 -0.47
CA PRO A 334 12.36 -1.98 0.98
C PRO A 334 12.52 -3.47 1.33
N ARG A 335 12.92 -3.73 2.58
CA ARG A 335 13.13 -5.09 3.11
C ARG A 335 11.80 -5.74 3.50
N HIS A 336 10.84 -4.94 3.96
CA HIS A 336 9.59 -5.44 4.52
C HIS A 336 8.49 -5.72 3.48
N PHE A 337 8.49 -5.00 2.36
CA PHE A 337 7.42 -5.01 1.36
C PHE A 337 7.97 -5.26 -0.05
N ARG A 338 7.13 -5.80 -0.95
CA ARG A 338 7.49 -5.93 -2.37
C ARG A 338 7.32 -4.61 -3.13
N THR A 339 6.46 -3.75 -2.60
CA THR A 339 6.20 -2.41 -3.12
C THR A 339 7.46 -1.57 -3.03
N ARG A 340 7.88 -0.99 -4.15
CA ARG A 340 9.09 -0.15 -4.23
C ARG A 340 8.81 1.30 -3.84
N ASN A 341 9.88 2.04 -3.55
CA ASN A 341 9.84 3.47 -3.19
C ASN A 341 8.86 3.76 -2.04
N VAL A 342 8.77 2.84 -1.07
CA VAL A 342 8.03 3.06 0.17
C VAL A 342 8.83 4.02 1.03
N LEU A 343 8.32 5.25 1.16
CA LEU A 343 8.91 6.29 1.98
C LEU A 343 8.82 5.93 3.46
N ALA A 344 7.63 5.49 3.89
CA ALA A 344 7.37 5.00 5.23
C ALA A 344 6.24 3.98 5.19
N HIS A 345 6.21 3.08 6.17
CA HIS A 345 5.12 2.15 6.39
C HIS A 345 4.57 2.31 7.80
N VAL A 346 3.27 2.07 7.92
CA VAL A 346 2.51 2.22 9.16
C VAL A 346 1.65 0.98 9.35
N ARG A 347 1.72 0.40 10.55
CA ARG A 347 0.81 -0.65 10.98
C ARG A 347 -0.20 -0.02 11.93
N SER A 348 -1.47 -0.19 11.64
CA SER A 348 -2.54 0.50 12.36
C SER A 348 -3.71 -0.40 12.67
N SER A 349 -4.41 -0.08 13.75
CA SER A 349 -5.67 -0.70 14.16
C SER A 349 -6.58 0.36 14.78
N ILE A 350 -7.89 0.10 14.81
CA ILE A 350 -8.85 0.91 15.57
C ILE A 350 -8.98 0.31 16.96
N ARG A 351 -8.91 1.16 17.99
CA ARG A 351 -9.04 0.76 19.40
C ARG A 351 -9.95 1.68 20.17
N LEU A 352 -10.52 1.15 21.24
CA LEU A 352 -11.15 1.95 22.28
C LEU A 352 -10.14 2.17 23.41
N ASN A 353 -10.01 3.42 23.85
CA ASN A 353 -9.26 3.74 25.06
C ASN A 353 -10.11 3.44 26.32
N ALA A 354 -9.51 3.56 27.50
CA ALA A 354 -10.20 3.36 28.78
C ALA A 354 -11.41 4.32 28.98
N ASP A 355 -11.42 5.47 28.32
CA ASP A 355 -12.53 6.44 28.35
C ASP A 355 -13.63 6.14 27.31
N GLY A 356 -13.50 5.05 26.55
CA GLY A 356 -14.45 4.65 25.50
C GLY A 356 -14.31 5.45 24.19
N ARG A 357 -13.29 6.31 24.06
CA ARG A 357 -12.97 7.05 22.84
C ARG A 357 -12.28 6.16 21.82
N ARG A 358 -12.64 6.33 20.54
CA ARG A 358 -12.05 5.59 19.42
C ARG A 358 -10.73 6.25 19.03
N VAL A 359 -9.66 5.49 19.01
CA VAL A 359 -8.35 5.96 18.52
C VAL A 359 -7.90 5.15 17.31
N LEU A 360 -7.31 5.82 16.34
CA LEU A 360 -6.45 5.16 15.36
C LEU A 360 -5.12 4.90 16.05
N PHE A 361 -4.87 3.65 16.40
CA PHE A 361 -3.64 3.23 17.06
C PHE A 361 -2.61 2.80 16.02
N LEU A 362 -1.42 3.38 16.10
CA LEU A 362 -0.28 3.04 15.26
C LEU A 362 0.65 2.09 16.03
N ASP A 363 0.54 0.80 15.71
CA ASP A 363 1.39 -0.26 16.27
C ASP A 363 2.86 -0.06 15.87
N GLU A 364 3.10 0.50 14.69
CA GLU A 364 4.45 0.85 14.22
C GLU A 364 4.41 1.93 13.14
N ILE A 365 5.41 2.80 13.16
CA ILE A 365 5.84 3.68 12.08
C ILE A 365 7.32 3.39 11.81
N GLN A 366 7.69 3.12 10.56
CA GLN A 366 9.09 2.87 10.19
C GLN A 366 9.37 3.27 8.73
N SER A 367 10.64 3.58 8.43
CA SER A 367 11.13 3.84 7.08
C SER A 367 12.40 3.01 6.81
N ASP A 368 12.25 1.92 6.04
CA ASP A 368 13.40 1.13 5.58
C ASP A 368 14.38 2.00 4.79
N TRP A 369 13.85 2.91 3.96
CA TRP A 369 14.65 3.74 3.07
C TRP A 369 15.59 4.67 3.84
N HIS A 370 15.07 5.39 4.83
CA HIS A 370 15.89 6.27 5.65
C HIS A 370 16.81 5.49 6.60
N ALA A 371 16.38 4.32 7.07
CA ALA A 371 17.23 3.43 7.87
C ALA A 371 18.44 2.94 7.05
N ASP A 372 18.24 2.49 5.81
CA ASP A 372 19.30 2.05 4.90
C ASP A 372 20.24 3.21 4.53
N LEU A 373 19.70 4.41 4.25
CA LEU A 373 20.52 5.61 4.00
C LEU A 373 21.38 5.99 5.20
N HIS A 374 20.82 5.92 6.41
CA HIS A 374 21.55 6.21 7.64
C HIS A 374 22.63 5.15 7.93
N ALA A 375 22.35 3.87 7.69
CA ALA A 375 23.34 2.80 7.79
C ALA A 375 24.50 3.00 6.81
N GLN A 376 24.19 3.32 5.55
CA GLN A 376 25.19 3.63 4.51
C GLN A 376 26.07 4.82 4.92
N ALA A 377 25.49 5.90 5.46
CA ALA A 377 26.23 7.07 5.91
C ALA A 377 27.21 6.77 7.06
N ARG A 378 26.94 5.74 7.87
CA ARG A 378 27.81 5.29 8.97
C ARG A 378 28.86 4.26 8.55
N GLY A 379 28.93 3.88 7.27
CA GLY A 379 29.83 2.83 6.80
C GLY A 379 29.49 1.44 7.33
N VAL A 380 28.32 1.27 7.96
CA VAL A 380 27.80 -0.04 8.36
C VAL A 380 27.24 -0.66 7.09
N ALA A 381 27.99 -1.57 6.49
CA ALA A 381 27.65 -2.19 5.23
C ALA A 381 26.23 -2.79 5.29
N ALA A 382 25.25 -2.09 4.72
CA ALA A 382 24.02 -2.73 4.28
C ALA A 382 24.42 -3.77 3.24
N ASP A 383 23.93 -5.01 3.39
CA ASP A 383 24.28 -6.17 2.56
C ASP A 383 24.69 -5.76 1.14
N ALA A 384 25.99 -5.92 0.87
CA ALA A 384 26.71 -5.42 -0.30
C ALA A 384 26.35 -6.13 -1.62
N LYS A 385 25.07 -6.50 -1.79
CA LYS A 385 24.52 -7.02 -3.05
C LYS A 385 23.96 -5.93 -3.96
N ASN A 386 23.65 -4.72 -3.46
CA ASN A 386 22.91 -3.70 -4.20
C ASN A 386 23.50 -2.28 -4.11
N GLY A 387 24.75 -2.05 -4.56
CA GLY A 387 25.26 -0.70 -4.88
C GLY A 387 25.02 0.42 -3.85
N LYS A 388 25.00 1.69 -4.32
CA LYS A 388 24.63 2.86 -3.51
C LYS A 388 23.10 2.93 -3.36
N VAL A 389 22.61 3.03 -2.12
CA VAL A 389 21.18 3.24 -1.81
C VAL A 389 20.71 4.55 -2.47
N ALA A 390 19.56 4.47 -3.15
CA ALA A 390 18.93 5.62 -3.79
C ALA A 390 18.64 6.73 -2.78
N GLU A 391 18.84 7.99 -3.17
CA GLU A 391 18.48 9.13 -2.31
C GLU A 391 16.95 9.22 -2.16
N ALA A 392 16.51 9.52 -0.93
CA ALA A 392 15.10 9.70 -0.56
C ALA A 392 14.81 11.18 -0.29
N PRO A 393 13.64 11.69 -0.71
CA PRO A 393 13.19 13.01 -0.29
C PRO A 393 12.69 12.97 1.17
N PHE A 394 12.47 14.15 1.77
CA PHE A 394 11.97 14.31 3.14
C PHE A 394 12.92 13.78 4.22
N ALA A 395 14.24 13.81 4.00
CA ALA A 395 15.23 13.20 4.90
C ALA A 395 15.02 13.49 6.40
N LYS A 396 14.63 14.73 6.74
CA LYS A 396 14.31 15.14 8.12
C LYS A 396 12.81 15.27 8.39
N ASP A 397 12.00 15.42 7.36
CA ASP A 397 10.58 15.79 7.45
C ASP A 397 9.63 14.57 7.28
N TRP A 398 10.14 13.38 6.92
CA TRP A 398 9.33 12.18 6.71
C TRP A 398 8.51 11.73 7.94
N PRO A 399 8.99 11.86 9.21
CA PRO A 399 8.17 11.51 10.36
C PRO A 399 6.97 12.45 10.50
N LEU A 400 7.20 13.76 10.35
CA LEU A 400 6.13 14.76 10.37
C LEU A 400 5.13 14.52 9.23
N LEU A 401 5.61 14.25 8.01
CA LEU A 401 4.75 13.90 6.88
C LEU A 401 3.89 12.67 7.18
N THR A 402 4.48 11.63 7.79
CA THR A 402 3.76 10.41 8.18
C THR A 402 2.68 10.70 9.21
N VAL A 403 2.99 11.46 10.28
CA VAL A 403 2.00 11.83 11.31
C VAL A 403 0.88 12.69 10.70
N LYS A 404 1.19 13.66 9.83
CA LYS A 404 0.18 14.47 9.13
C LYS A 404 -0.80 13.60 8.33
N ILE A 405 -0.28 12.64 7.56
CA ILE A 405 -1.12 11.72 6.79
C ILE A 405 -1.96 10.85 7.73
N MET A 406 -1.40 10.40 8.85
CA MET A 406 -2.13 9.56 9.82
C MET A 406 -3.19 10.35 10.62
N VAL A 407 -2.99 11.65 10.87
CA VAL A 407 -4.03 12.53 11.44
C VAL A 407 -5.22 12.64 10.48
N TRP A 408 -4.96 12.88 9.19
CA TRP A 408 -6.01 12.86 8.16
C TRP A 408 -6.70 11.48 8.08
N TRP A 409 -5.92 10.41 8.14
CA TRP A 409 -6.44 9.06 8.10
C TRP A 409 -7.31 8.72 9.32
N ALA A 410 -6.92 9.15 10.52
CA ALA A 410 -7.69 8.98 11.75
C ALA A 410 -9.08 9.60 11.62
N GLN A 411 -9.17 10.83 11.09
CA GLN A 411 -10.46 11.49 10.85
C GLN A 411 -11.32 10.72 9.85
N ARG A 412 -10.73 10.16 8.77
CA ARG A 412 -11.46 9.32 7.80
C ARG A 412 -11.97 8.01 8.37
N CYS A 413 -11.25 7.43 9.33
CA CYS A 413 -11.67 6.24 10.06
C CYS A 413 -12.72 6.54 11.15
N GLY A 414 -13.08 7.81 11.36
CA GLY A 414 -13.98 8.24 12.42
C GLY A 414 -13.40 8.01 13.82
N ALA A 415 -12.08 8.16 13.97
CA ALA A 415 -11.42 8.14 15.26
C ALA A 415 -11.40 9.54 15.89
N ASP A 416 -11.54 9.59 17.21
CA ASP A 416 -11.49 10.81 18.02
C ASP A 416 -10.03 11.29 18.23
N GLY A 417 -9.07 10.38 18.05
CA GLY A 417 -7.65 10.65 18.23
C GLY A 417 -6.73 9.73 17.45
N LEU A 418 -5.48 10.15 17.30
CA LEU A 418 -4.37 9.36 16.82
C LEU A 418 -3.48 8.98 18.01
N SER A 419 -3.16 7.70 18.20
CA SER A 419 -2.23 7.25 19.23
C SER A 419 -1.20 6.31 18.63
N TRP A 420 -0.01 6.21 19.22
CA TRP A 420 1.04 5.31 18.74
C TRP A 420 1.79 4.66 19.90
N SER A 421 2.42 3.52 19.63
CA SER A 421 3.26 2.82 20.60
C SER A 421 4.37 3.71 21.16
N SER A 422 4.55 3.72 22.49
CA SER A 422 5.67 4.42 23.13
C SER A 422 7.02 3.76 22.81
N ALA A 423 8.10 4.50 23.01
CA ALA A 423 9.45 3.96 22.83
C ALA A 423 9.75 2.80 23.78
N ASP A 424 9.32 2.92 25.04
CA ASP A 424 9.52 1.89 26.06
C ASP A 424 8.74 0.63 25.73
N LEU A 425 7.51 0.77 25.19
CA LEU A 425 6.76 -0.37 24.69
C LEU A 425 7.49 -1.03 23.53
N GLN A 426 8.00 -0.26 22.56
CA GLN A 426 8.75 -0.84 21.44
C GLN A 426 10.01 -1.57 21.92
N GLU A 427 10.76 -0.98 22.86
CA GLU A 427 11.96 -1.60 23.43
C GLU A 427 11.65 -2.92 24.16
N ALA A 428 10.58 -2.92 24.98
CA ALA A 428 10.11 -4.13 25.66
C ALA A 428 9.63 -5.21 24.69
N ARG A 429 9.02 -4.82 23.56
CA ARG A 429 8.52 -5.76 22.55
C ARG A 429 9.61 -6.44 21.74
N TRP A 430 10.74 -5.77 21.56
CA TRP A 430 11.82 -6.25 20.70
C TRP A 430 13.08 -6.65 21.48
N ASP A 431 13.01 -6.72 22.81
CA ASP A 431 14.13 -7.12 23.68
C ASP A 431 15.44 -6.35 23.35
N GLY A 432 15.31 -5.04 23.13
CA GLY A 432 16.42 -4.17 22.74
C GLY A 432 16.91 -4.30 21.29
N TYR A 433 16.40 -5.24 20.50
CA TYR A 433 16.74 -5.42 19.08
C TYR A 433 15.98 -4.43 18.19
N GLY A 434 16.42 -3.18 18.18
CA GLY A 434 16.36 -2.34 16.98
C GLY A 434 15.05 -1.65 16.55
N PRO A 435 14.06 -1.32 17.39
CA PRO A 435 13.12 -0.27 17.00
C PRO A 435 13.87 1.07 16.89
N PRO A 436 13.47 1.98 15.99
CA PRO A 436 14.13 3.28 15.86
C PRO A 436 13.87 4.15 17.10
N GLY A 437 14.68 3.98 18.15
CA GLY A 437 14.50 4.66 19.44
C GLY A 437 14.43 6.19 19.30
N LEU A 438 15.26 6.78 18.43
CA LEU A 438 15.21 8.20 18.12
C LEU A 438 13.87 8.64 17.52
N LEU A 439 13.23 7.80 16.70
CA LEU A 439 11.94 8.09 16.09
C LEU A 439 10.85 8.21 17.17
N TYR A 440 10.74 7.20 18.03
CA TYR A 440 9.66 7.16 19.03
C TYR A 440 9.93 8.06 20.25
N ARG A 441 11.18 8.21 20.68
CA ARG A 441 11.54 9.05 21.84
C ARG A 441 11.53 10.54 21.52
N LYS A 442 11.79 10.91 20.25
CA LYS A 442 12.00 12.32 19.87
C LYS A 442 11.20 12.76 18.65
N LEU A 443 11.41 12.14 17.48
CA LEU A 443 10.89 12.70 16.23
C LEU A 443 9.35 12.68 16.13
N LEU A 444 8.69 11.62 16.61
CA LEU A 444 7.23 11.54 16.64
C LEU A 444 6.62 12.50 17.69
N PRO A 445 7.11 12.55 18.95
CA PRO A 445 6.71 13.59 19.90
C PRO A 445 6.92 15.02 19.38
N ASP A 446 8.08 15.33 18.81
CA ASP A 446 8.38 16.66 18.24
C ASP A 446 7.40 17.01 17.11
N ALA A 447 7.09 16.06 16.22
CA ALA A 447 6.11 16.24 15.16
C ALA A 447 4.69 16.46 15.72
N ALA A 448 4.30 15.69 16.75
CA ALA A 448 3.02 15.82 17.41
C ALA A 448 2.85 17.18 18.08
N MET A 449 3.87 17.64 18.82
CA MET A 449 3.89 18.97 19.43
C MET A 449 3.83 20.08 18.38
N ALA A 450 4.58 19.95 17.27
CA ALA A 450 4.54 20.92 16.18
C ALA A 450 3.14 21.03 15.56
N LEU A 451 2.43 19.91 15.39
CA LEU A 451 1.06 19.89 14.90
C LEU A 451 0.08 20.46 15.93
N ALA A 452 0.20 20.12 17.21
CA ALA A 452 -0.64 20.67 18.28
C ALA A 452 -0.47 22.18 18.47
N LYS A 453 0.70 22.73 18.13
CA LYS A 453 0.93 24.18 18.10
C LYS A 453 0.28 24.86 16.88
N ALA A 454 0.18 24.14 15.77
CA ALA A 454 -0.27 24.70 14.48
C ALA A 454 -1.78 24.49 14.21
N LEU A 455 -2.38 23.48 14.85
CA LEU A 455 -3.75 23.03 14.62
C LEU A 455 -4.52 23.02 15.95
N PRO A 456 -5.86 23.14 15.92
CA PRO A 456 -6.72 22.99 17.10
C PRO A 456 -6.85 21.51 17.54
N ILE A 457 -5.71 20.88 17.85
CA ILE A 457 -5.61 19.51 18.35
C ILE A 457 -4.84 19.50 19.67
N THR A 458 -5.11 18.52 20.52
CA THR A 458 -4.49 18.44 21.85
C THR A 458 -3.53 17.25 21.92
N ALA A 459 -2.26 17.53 22.22
CA ALA A 459 -1.30 16.48 22.57
C ALA A 459 -1.56 16.00 24.01
N GLY A 460 -1.57 14.68 24.21
CA GLY A 460 -1.78 14.07 25.52
C GLY A 460 -1.43 12.59 25.50
N SER A 461 -2.13 11.81 26.31
CA SER A 461 -2.03 10.36 26.34
C SER A 461 -3.39 9.70 26.12
N ALA A 462 -3.35 8.47 25.60
CA ALA A 462 -4.47 7.56 25.53
C ALA A 462 -4.13 6.31 26.34
N ARG A 463 -4.93 6.04 27.37
CA ARG A 463 -4.80 4.82 28.16
C ARG A 463 -5.42 3.66 27.41
N LEU A 464 -4.61 2.71 26.97
CA LEU A 464 -5.06 1.53 26.25
C LEU A 464 -4.96 0.30 27.13
N ARG A 465 -6.04 -0.47 27.18
CA ARG A 465 -6.06 -1.77 27.84
C ARG A 465 -5.48 -2.81 26.88
N VAL A 466 -4.28 -3.29 27.17
CA VAL A 466 -3.53 -4.22 26.30
C VAL A 466 -3.39 -5.56 27.01
N ARG A 467 -3.70 -6.65 26.29
CA ARG A 467 -3.50 -8.00 26.82
C ARG A 467 -2.00 -8.24 27.03
N THR A 468 -1.62 -8.63 28.23
CA THR A 468 -0.23 -8.95 28.57
C THR A 468 0.22 -10.22 27.84
N GLY A 469 1.52 -10.48 27.81
CA GLY A 469 2.08 -11.71 27.23
C GLY A 469 1.65 -13.02 27.91
N THR A 470 0.73 -12.97 28.87
CA THR A 470 0.17 -14.14 29.57
C THR A 470 -0.54 -15.14 28.65
N LYS A 471 -1.13 -14.65 27.55
CA LYS A 471 -1.82 -15.44 26.55
C LYS A 471 -1.47 -14.94 25.15
N ALA A 472 -0.72 -15.75 24.39
CA ALA A 472 -0.33 -15.47 23.02
C ALA A 472 -1.08 -16.38 22.04
N VAL A 473 -1.58 -15.80 20.94
CA VAL A 473 -2.20 -16.56 19.86
C VAL A 473 -1.14 -16.88 18.82
N CYS A 474 -0.91 -18.16 18.59
CA CYS A 474 0.08 -18.65 17.64
C CYS A 474 -0.56 -19.61 16.64
N LEU A 475 -0.08 -19.60 15.40
CA LEU A 475 -0.46 -20.63 14.44
C LEU A 475 0.38 -21.89 14.69
N GLY A 476 -0.27 -22.96 15.16
CA GLY A 476 0.31 -24.30 15.32
C GLY A 476 0.12 -25.16 14.07
N THR A 477 0.54 -26.43 14.16
CA THR A 477 0.44 -27.38 13.04
C THR A 477 -0.98 -27.85 12.75
N ARG A 478 -1.89 -27.73 13.73
CA ARG A 478 -3.29 -28.20 13.66
C ARG A 478 -4.33 -27.08 13.79
N GLY A 479 -3.90 -25.80 13.74
CA GLY A 479 -4.77 -24.64 13.93
C GLY A 479 -4.16 -23.56 14.82
N TRP A 480 -4.96 -22.59 15.21
CA TRP A 480 -4.59 -21.46 16.07
C TRP A 480 -4.62 -21.86 17.54
N GLU A 481 -3.48 -21.84 18.21
CA GLU A 481 -3.34 -22.20 19.62
C GLU A 481 -3.23 -20.94 20.49
N VAL A 482 -3.82 -20.99 21.68
CA VAL A 482 -3.57 -19.99 22.73
C VAL A 482 -2.56 -20.57 23.70
N ARG A 483 -1.40 -19.94 23.82
CA ARG A 483 -0.27 -20.39 24.63
C ARG A 483 -0.08 -19.50 25.85
N ASN A 484 0.35 -20.09 26.97
CA ASN A 484 0.76 -19.34 28.16
C ASN A 484 2.19 -18.79 28.01
N GLN A 485 2.68 -18.08 29.03
CA GLN A 485 4.05 -17.52 29.06
C GLN A 485 5.14 -18.58 28.90
N ASN A 486 4.89 -19.81 29.34
CA ASN A 486 5.81 -20.94 29.23
C ASN A 486 5.75 -21.61 27.84
N GLY A 487 4.95 -21.07 26.91
CA GLY A 487 4.79 -21.60 25.56
C GLY A 487 3.87 -22.82 25.45
N CYS A 488 3.24 -23.26 26.54
CA CYS A 488 2.32 -24.40 26.57
C CYS A 488 0.93 -23.99 26.07
N ALA A 489 0.34 -24.80 25.20
CA ALA A 489 -1.04 -24.61 24.75
C ALA A 489 -2.01 -24.76 25.94
N VAL A 490 -2.86 -23.77 26.15
CA VAL A 490 -3.84 -23.71 27.25
C VAL A 490 -5.15 -24.37 26.85
N THR A 491 -5.38 -24.53 25.54
CA THR A 491 -6.58 -25.12 24.96
C THR A 491 -6.24 -25.88 23.68
N LYS A 492 -7.19 -26.67 23.19
CA LYS A 492 -7.10 -27.27 21.85
C LYS A 492 -7.02 -26.15 20.79
N PRO A 493 -6.35 -26.40 19.66
CA PRO A 493 -6.29 -25.43 18.57
C PRO A 493 -7.69 -25.03 18.09
N PHE A 494 -7.86 -23.75 17.76
CA PHE A 494 -9.03 -23.20 17.08
C PHE A 494 -8.79 -23.16 15.58
N ASP A 495 -9.85 -23.33 14.79
CA ASP A 495 -9.75 -23.24 13.33
C ASP A 495 -9.59 -21.78 12.85
N HIS A 496 -10.08 -20.82 13.64
CA HIS A 496 -10.02 -19.39 13.31
C HIS A 496 -9.23 -18.57 14.33
N ARG A 497 -8.31 -17.73 13.84
CA ARG A 497 -7.55 -16.78 14.67
C ARG A 497 -8.47 -15.94 15.56
N GLY A 498 -9.57 -15.43 15.02
CA GLY A 498 -10.49 -14.58 15.78
C GLY A 498 -11.12 -15.29 16.99
N GLN A 499 -11.34 -16.61 16.92
CA GLN A 499 -11.79 -17.40 18.06
C GLN A 499 -10.68 -17.56 19.10
N ALA A 500 -9.45 -17.83 18.65
CA ALA A 500 -8.29 -17.90 19.52
C ALA A 500 -8.01 -16.55 20.21
N GLU A 501 -8.12 -15.42 19.49
CA GLU A 501 -7.96 -14.08 20.05
C GLU A 501 -9.04 -13.77 21.08
N ARG A 502 -10.32 -14.09 20.80
CA ARG A 502 -11.39 -13.94 21.79
C ARG A 502 -11.16 -14.78 23.04
N PHE A 503 -10.73 -16.03 22.88
CA PHE A 503 -10.41 -16.88 24.03
C PHE A 503 -9.23 -16.33 24.84
N ALA A 504 -8.19 -15.87 24.14
CA ALA A 504 -7.04 -15.25 24.77
C ALA A 504 -7.44 -13.95 25.49
N ASP A 505 -8.37 -13.16 24.95
CA ASP A 505 -8.92 -11.97 25.60
C ASP A 505 -9.78 -12.31 26.83
N LEU A 506 -10.49 -13.44 26.83
CA LEU A 506 -11.30 -13.88 27.97
C LEU A 506 -10.45 -14.46 29.12
N THR A 507 -9.30 -15.05 28.80
CA THR A 507 -8.46 -15.81 29.75
C THR A 507 -7.11 -15.16 30.04
N GLY A 508 -6.81 -14.05 29.38
CA GLY A 508 -5.59 -13.28 29.50
C GLY A 508 -5.70 -12.20 30.56
N GLU A 509 -4.55 -11.81 31.09
CA GLU A 509 -4.44 -10.62 31.93
C GLU A 509 -4.24 -9.39 31.05
N PHE A 510 -4.67 -8.23 31.55
CA PHE A 510 -4.55 -6.96 30.84
C PHE A 510 -3.80 -5.96 31.71
N ALA A 511 -2.98 -5.15 31.07
CA ALA A 511 -2.37 -3.98 31.66
C ALA A 511 -2.88 -2.74 30.94
N ASP A 512 -3.13 -1.69 31.73
CA ASP A 512 -3.38 -0.37 31.18
C ASP A 512 -2.03 0.29 30.91
N VAL A 513 -1.83 0.72 29.67
CA VAL A 513 -0.60 1.37 29.25
C VAL A 513 -0.94 2.74 28.65
N ASP A 514 -0.34 3.79 29.19
CA ASP A 514 -0.50 5.13 28.68
C ASP A 514 0.38 5.31 27.43
N MET A 515 -0.26 5.60 26.31
CA MET A 515 0.39 5.82 25.02
C MET A 515 0.30 7.29 24.64
N PRO A 516 1.30 7.87 23.95
CA PRO A 516 1.17 9.19 23.36
C PRO A 516 -0.06 9.28 22.45
N ALA A 517 -0.73 10.43 22.46
CA ALA A 517 -1.92 10.68 21.66
C ALA A 517 -2.02 12.13 21.18
N LEU A 518 -2.72 12.29 20.05
CA LEU A 518 -3.21 13.55 19.49
C LEU A 518 -4.73 13.47 19.39
N TRP A 519 -5.43 14.31 20.13
CA TRP A 519 -6.90 14.39 20.14
C TRP A 519 -7.40 15.40 19.11
N LEU A 520 -8.41 15.01 18.33
CA LEU A 520 -8.88 15.74 17.16
C LEU A 520 -10.14 16.58 17.41
N ASP A 521 -10.53 16.78 18.68
CA ASP A 521 -11.81 17.36 19.11
C ASP A 521 -12.12 18.75 18.52
N GLY A 522 -11.09 19.57 18.27
CA GLY A 522 -11.23 20.91 17.69
C GLY A 522 -10.98 20.99 16.19
N LEU A 523 -10.66 19.88 15.52
CA LEU A 523 -10.22 19.89 14.13
C LEU A 523 -11.39 19.66 13.17
N GLY A 524 -11.70 20.68 12.37
CA GLY A 524 -12.66 20.58 11.27
C GLY A 524 -12.25 19.55 10.21
N THR A 525 -13.13 19.26 9.25
CA THR A 525 -12.86 18.29 8.19
C THR A 525 -11.61 18.69 7.40
N ILE A 526 -10.62 17.79 7.38
CA ILE A 526 -9.35 18.00 6.69
C ILE A 526 -9.57 17.82 5.18
N THR A 527 -9.45 18.92 4.45
CA THR A 527 -9.59 19.00 2.99
C THR A 527 -8.23 19.11 2.29
N ALA A 528 -7.19 19.49 3.02
CA ALA A 528 -5.83 19.68 2.53
C ALA A 528 -4.81 19.36 3.63
N VAL A 529 -3.64 18.89 3.23
CA VAL A 529 -2.51 18.61 4.12
C VAL A 529 -1.26 19.20 3.46
N PRO A 530 -0.57 20.18 4.08
CA PRO A 530 0.66 20.73 3.52
C PRO A 530 1.69 19.64 3.28
N LEU A 531 2.38 19.66 2.12
CA LEU A 531 3.41 18.67 1.80
C LEU A 531 4.60 18.78 2.77
N TYR A 532 5.09 20.01 2.96
CA TYR A 532 6.17 20.34 3.88
C TYR A 532 5.68 21.18 5.07
N GLY A 533 6.36 21.03 6.20
CA GLY A 533 6.01 21.73 7.45
C GLY A 533 4.62 21.38 7.98
N THR A 534 4.16 22.11 8.98
CA THR A 534 2.83 21.96 9.59
C THR A 534 1.77 22.76 8.84
N GLY A 535 2.12 23.97 8.37
CA GLY A 535 1.17 24.93 7.81
C GLY A 535 0.23 25.51 8.88
N ALA A 536 -0.56 26.52 8.51
CA ALA A 536 -1.58 27.11 9.39
C ALA A 536 -2.89 26.31 9.34
N ALA A 537 -3.72 26.38 10.39
CA ALA A 537 -4.95 25.58 10.51
C ALA A 537 -5.95 25.82 9.37
N GLU A 538 -6.00 27.03 8.82
CA GLU A 538 -6.88 27.40 7.71
C GLU A 538 -6.52 26.58 6.47
N ARG A 539 -5.23 26.35 6.22
CA ARG A 539 -4.76 25.56 5.07
C ARG A 539 -5.16 24.09 5.13
N TRP A 540 -5.57 23.59 6.30
CA TRP A 540 -6.01 22.20 6.45
C TRP A 540 -7.50 22.01 6.20
N THR A 541 -8.29 23.06 6.41
CA THR A 541 -9.76 23.00 6.47
C THR A 541 -10.44 23.84 5.38
N GLU A 542 -9.71 24.73 4.70
CA GLU A 542 -10.18 25.44 3.51
C GLU A 542 -10.51 24.45 2.39
N LYS A 543 -11.74 24.52 1.86
CA LYS A 543 -12.09 23.81 0.63
C LYS A 543 -11.18 24.32 -0.49
N ALA A 544 -10.35 23.46 -1.04
CA ALA A 544 -9.58 23.78 -2.25
C ALA A 544 -10.55 24.32 -3.32
N ALA A 545 -10.28 25.52 -3.83
CA ALA A 545 -11.07 26.09 -4.91
C ALA A 545 -11.11 25.09 -6.10
N PRO A 546 -12.27 24.89 -6.76
CA PRO A 546 -12.38 23.93 -7.84
C PRO A 546 -11.42 24.32 -8.98
N GLY A 547 -10.36 23.54 -9.20
CA GLY A 547 -9.42 23.76 -10.30
C GLY A 547 -7.95 23.39 -10.06
N SER A 548 -7.54 22.94 -8.86
CA SER A 548 -6.17 22.43 -8.65
C SER A 548 -6.13 20.90 -8.77
N ARG A 549 -6.11 20.39 -9.99
CA ARG A 549 -5.60 19.05 -10.31
C ARG A 549 -4.56 19.16 -11.41
#